data_AF-A0A433RW15-F1
#
_entry.id   AF-A0A433RW15-F1
#
_cell.length_a   1.000
_cell.length_b   1.000
_cell.length_c   1.000
_cell.angle_alpha   90.00
_cell.angle_beta   90.00
_cell.angle_gamma   90.00
#
_symmetry.space_group_name_H-M   'P 1'
#
loop_
_entity.id
_entity.type
_entity.pdbx_description
1 polymer ?
#
loop_
_entity_poly.entity_id
_entity_poly.type
_entity_poly.pdbx_seq_one_letter_code
_entity_poly.pdbx_strand_id
1 'polypeptide(L)'
;MILEQRGSTCGIYAFLNGVHALHPLHAHTQEIDEAVITLIRDTCYGKKGAAGETLLGEFFSCEALASFLNKHSRVLSHALEFPLYEAKIIPITALGTYDDGFYIVPGIRKRKWYERERNASLHWMTALIDGRVLNSAYATEQHMTLAELEAFNDALLNRRFSWPLWRRQNSYDLSDEAVSVPTSREMRQLENDIPHFSRQLTFERGSVLYVSKH
;
A
#
# COMPACT_ATOMS: atom_id res chain seq x y z
N MET A 1 -4.37 -18.24 -5.25
CA MET A 1 -2.95 -17.82 -5.22
C MET A 1 -2.89 -16.48 -4.51
N ILE A 2 -1.84 -16.21 -3.71
CA ILE A 2 -1.65 -14.91 -3.05
C ILE A 2 -0.36 -14.32 -3.58
N LEU A 3 -0.46 -13.11 -4.12
CA LEU A 3 0.67 -12.36 -4.65
C LEU A 3 1.52 -11.87 -3.47
N GLU A 4 2.71 -12.44 -3.32
CA GLU A 4 3.71 -11.99 -2.36
C GLU A 4 4.24 -10.63 -2.81
N GLN A 5 4.22 -9.63 -1.92
CA GLN A 5 4.84 -8.36 -2.22
C GLN A 5 6.37 -8.51 -2.28
N ARG A 6 7.02 -7.71 -3.13
CA ARG A 6 8.46 -7.45 -3.02
C ARG A 6 8.67 -6.01 -2.59
N GLY A 7 9.60 -5.83 -1.66
CA GLY A 7 9.93 -4.54 -1.08
C GLY A 7 8.75 -3.83 -0.39
N SER A 8 8.72 -2.52 -0.48
CA SER A 8 7.82 -1.64 0.27
C SER A 8 6.59 -1.30 -0.57
N THR A 9 5.85 -2.32 -1.04
CA THR A 9 4.76 -2.18 -2.04
C THR A 9 3.41 -2.72 -1.55
N CYS A 10 3.26 -2.93 -0.24
CA CYS A 10 2.10 -3.60 0.37
C CYS A 10 0.74 -3.03 -0.07
N GLY A 11 0.62 -1.71 -0.28
CA GLY A 11 -0.63 -1.09 -0.75
C GLY A 11 -1.08 -1.54 -2.14
N ILE A 12 -0.15 -1.61 -3.10
CA ILE A 12 -0.46 -2.06 -4.47
C ILE A 12 -0.75 -3.56 -4.48
N TYR A 13 0.05 -4.36 -3.77
CA TYR A 13 -0.21 -5.81 -3.70
C TYR A 13 -1.48 -6.15 -2.93
N ALA A 14 -1.91 -5.34 -1.96
CA ALA A 14 -3.22 -5.52 -1.34
C ALA A 14 -4.36 -5.22 -2.33
N PHE A 15 -4.21 -4.22 -3.20
CA PHE A 15 -5.15 -4.01 -4.30
C PHE A 15 -5.17 -5.20 -5.27
N LEU A 16 -4.01 -5.62 -5.77
CA LEU A 16 -3.90 -6.70 -6.76
C LEU A 16 -4.39 -8.05 -6.22
N ASN A 17 -4.15 -8.35 -4.93
CA ASN A 17 -4.72 -9.55 -4.30
C ASN A 17 -6.25 -9.50 -4.21
N GLY A 18 -6.83 -8.33 -3.94
CA GLY A 18 -8.29 -8.16 -3.96
C GLY A 18 -8.87 -8.31 -5.36
N VAL A 19 -8.23 -7.71 -6.36
CA VAL A 19 -8.61 -7.92 -7.76
C VAL A 19 -8.50 -9.40 -8.12
N HIS A 20 -7.38 -10.06 -7.85
CA HIS A 20 -7.18 -11.47 -8.16
C HIS A 20 -8.21 -12.39 -7.48
N ALA A 21 -8.66 -12.04 -6.26
CA ALA A 21 -9.68 -12.79 -5.55
C ALA A 21 -11.07 -12.71 -6.20
N LEU A 22 -11.43 -11.56 -6.79
CA LEU A 22 -12.72 -11.37 -7.48
C LEU A 22 -12.66 -11.67 -8.98
N HIS A 23 -11.51 -11.45 -9.59
CA HIS A 23 -11.23 -11.63 -11.00
C HIS A 23 -9.82 -12.22 -11.16
N PRO A 24 -9.70 -13.55 -11.28
CA PRO A 24 -8.41 -14.22 -11.36
C PRO A 24 -7.54 -13.63 -12.47
N LEU A 25 -6.47 -12.95 -12.07
CA LEU A 25 -5.45 -12.47 -12.99
C LEU A 25 -4.82 -13.65 -13.74
N HIS A 26 -4.80 -13.57 -15.07
CA HIS A 26 -4.19 -14.58 -15.94
C HIS A 26 -2.68 -14.37 -16.16
N ALA A 27 -2.15 -13.23 -15.70
CA ALA A 27 -0.73 -12.89 -15.77
C ALA A 27 0.13 -13.72 -14.80
N HIS A 28 1.34 -14.08 -15.23
CA HIS A 28 2.37 -14.67 -14.38
C HIS A 28 2.87 -13.66 -13.35
N THR A 29 3.39 -14.14 -12.21
CA THR A 29 3.93 -13.28 -11.15
C THR A 29 4.97 -12.28 -11.67
N GLN A 30 5.80 -12.68 -12.63
CA GLN A 30 6.78 -11.78 -13.22
C GLN A 30 6.15 -10.62 -14.00
N GLU A 31 5.07 -10.87 -14.76
CA GLU A 31 4.36 -9.82 -15.51
C GLU A 31 3.67 -8.84 -14.57
N ILE A 32 3.13 -9.36 -13.44
CA ILE A 32 2.59 -8.54 -12.37
C ILE A 32 3.68 -7.64 -11.77
N ASP A 33 4.83 -8.22 -11.42
CA ASP A 33 5.96 -7.47 -10.87
C ASP A 33 6.46 -6.41 -11.86
N GLU A 34 6.54 -6.71 -13.16
CA GLU A 34 6.94 -5.77 -14.21
C GLU A 34 5.97 -4.59 -14.36
N ALA A 35 4.66 -4.85 -14.28
CA ALA A 35 3.65 -3.79 -14.29
C ALA A 35 3.78 -2.87 -13.06
N VAL A 36 4.02 -3.46 -11.89
CA VAL A 36 4.24 -2.71 -10.64
C VAL A 36 5.54 -1.90 -10.71
N ILE A 37 6.64 -2.48 -11.19
CA ILE A 37 7.93 -1.79 -11.39
C ILE A 37 7.77 -0.59 -12.32
N THR A 38 7.07 -0.78 -13.44
CA THR A 38 6.84 0.29 -14.42
C THR A 38 6.06 1.44 -13.79
N LEU A 39 5.02 1.13 -13.05
CA LEU A 39 4.21 2.11 -12.35
C LEU A 39 5.05 2.90 -11.32
N ILE A 40 5.85 2.21 -10.51
CA ILE A 40 6.75 2.82 -9.53
C ILE A 40 7.77 3.74 -10.21
N ARG A 41 8.36 3.32 -11.35
CA ARG A 41 9.33 4.11 -12.14
C ARG A 41 8.74 5.40 -12.72
N ASP A 42 7.44 5.42 -12.99
CA ASP A 42 6.76 6.61 -13.52
C ASP A 42 6.27 7.56 -12.43
N THR A 43 6.14 7.04 -11.21
CA THR A 43 5.82 7.84 -10.01
C THR A 43 7.01 8.07 -9.10
N CYS A 44 8.22 7.72 -9.54
CA CYS A 44 9.43 7.88 -8.73
C CYS A 44 9.83 9.35 -8.57
N TYR A 45 10.49 9.62 -7.45
CA TYR A 45 10.85 10.97 -7.01
C TYR A 45 11.58 11.81 -8.05
N GLY A 46 12.52 11.19 -8.79
CA GLY A 46 13.36 11.87 -9.78
C GLY A 46 12.57 12.54 -10.93
N LYS A 47 11.31 12.17 -11.14
CA LYS A 47 10.45 12.74 -12.20
C LYS A 47 9.39 13.73 -11.69
N LYS A 48 8.96 13.67 -10.41
CA LYS A 48 7.75 14.36 -9.93
C LYS A 48 7.80 14.88 -8.48
N GLY A 49 8.98 15.19 -7.94
CA GLY A 49 9.16 15.60 -6.54
C GLY A 49 8.28 16.76 -6.03
N ALA A 50 7.85 17.70 -6.91
CA ALA A 50 7.04 18.85 -6.53
C ALA A 50 5.53 18.56 -6.37
N ALA A 51 5.02 17.42 -6.86
CA ALA A 51 3.58 17.17 -6.94
C ALA A 51 3.00 16.45 -5.71
N GLY A 52 3.83 16.02 -4.75
CA GLY A 52 3.39 15.12 -3.67
C GLY A 52 2.91 13.75 -4.17
N GLU A 53 3.16 13.43 -5.45
CA GLU A 53 2.82 12.18 -6.15
C GLU A 53 3.93 11.13 -6.00
N THR A 54 4.91 11.36 -5.12
CA THR A 54 6.07 10.49 -4.92
C THR A 54 5.64 9.21 -4.23
N LEU A 55 5.91 8.06 -4.86
CA LEU A 55 5.58 6.76 -4.31
C LEU A 55 6.83 5.91 -4.20
N LEU A 56 7.42 5.89 -3.01
CA LEU A 56 7.98 4.64 -2.50
C LEU A 56 6.74 3.90 -1.98
N GLY A 57 6.48 2.66 -2.41
CA GLY A 57 5.16 2.00 -2.35
C GLY A 57 4.48 1.80 -0.98
N GLU A 58 4.94 2.47 0.07
CA GLU A 58 4.24 2.69 1.33
C GLU A 58 3.42 3.98 1.23
N PHE A 59 2.14 3.85 0.95
CA PHE A 59 1.19 4.95 1.04
C PHE A 59 0.96 5.26 2.51
N PHE A 60 1.14 6.50 2.93
CA PHE A 60 1.02 6.92 4.33
C PHE A 60 -0.35 7.47 4.72
N SER A 61 -1.34 7.36 3.82
CA SER A 61 -2.75 7.64 4.13
C SER A 61 -3.67 6.96 3.11
N CYS A 62 -4.94 6.79 3.49
CA CYS A 62 -5.98 6.26 2.59
C CYS A 62 -6.20 7.18 1.38
N GLU A 63 -6.13 8.50 1.56
CA GLU A 63 -6.28 9.49 0.49
C GLU A 63 -5.20 9.32 -0.57
N ALA A 64 -3.94 9.14 -0.15
CA ALA A 64 -2.82 8.94 -1.06
C ALA A 64 -2.99 7.65 -1.88
N LEU A 65 -3.34 6.53 -1.22
CA LEU A 65 -3.54 5.25 -1.90
C LEU A 65 -4.75 5.28 -2.84
N ALA A 66 -5.90 5.79 -2.39
CA ALA A 66 -7.10 5.87 -3.21
C ALA A 66 -6.87 6.74 -4.46
N SER A 67 -6.28 7.93 -4.29
CA SER A 67 -5.95 8.84 -5.39
C SER A 67 -5.05 8.16 -6.42
N PHE A 68 -4.01 7.46 -5.94
CA PHE A 68 -3.11 6.71 -6.81
C PHE A 68 -3.81 5.57 -7.57
N LEU A 69 -4.54 4.71 -6.87
CA LEU A 69 -5.25 3.59 -7.49
C LEU A 69 -6.24 4.08 -8.56
N ASN A 70 -7.00 5.13 -8.27
CA ASN A 70 -7.96 5.70 -9.20
C ASN A 70 -7.27 6.33 -10.42
N LYS A 71 -6.19 7.08 -10.21
CA LYS A 71 -5.41 7.72 -11.27
C LYS A 71 -4.78 6.70 -12.23
N HIS A 72 -4.32 5.57 -11.71
CA HIS A 72 -3.60 4.55 -12.46
C HIS A 72 -4.44 3.31 -12.80
N SER A 73 -5.73 3.32 -12.46
CA SER A 73 -6.68 2.21 -12.66
C SER A 73 -6.66 1.68 -14.09
N ARG A 74 -6.74 2.56 -15.10
CA ARG A 74 -6.73 2.18 -16.52
C ARG A 74 -5.41 1.55 -16.95
N VAL A 75 -4.28 2.04 -16.44
CA VAL A 75 -2.95 1.52 -16.78
C VAL A 75 -2.81 0.10 -16.25
N LEU A 76 -3.15 -0.11 -14.97
CA LEU A 76 -3.09 -1.43 -14.34
C LEU A 76 -4.08 -2.41 -14.97
N SER A 77 -5.33 -1.98 -15.18
CA SER A 77 -6.39 -2.79 -15.81
C SER A 77 -6.00 -3.26 -17.20
N HIS A 78 -5.39 -2.39 -18.01
CA HIS A 78 -4.91 -2.75 -19.34
C HIS A 78 -3.70 -3.69 -19.29
N ALA A 79 -2.71 -3.39 -18.44
CA ALA A 79 -1.47 -4.17 -18.37
C ALA A 79 -1.67 -5.59 -17.82
N LEU A 80 -2.63 -5.78 -16.92
CA LEU A 80 -2.89 -7.06 -16.24
C LEU A 80 -4.26 -7.66 -16.59
N GLU A 81 -4.91 -7.13 -17.63
CA GLU A 81 -6.15 -7.64 -18.21
C GLU A 81 -7.28 -7.91 -17.21
N PHE A 82 -7.62 -6.92 -16.38
CA PHE A 82 -8.74 -7.00 -15.43
C PHE A 82 -9.71 -5.82 -15.57
N PRO A 83 -10.96 -5.89 -15.08
CA PRO A 83 -11.94 -4.79 -15.18
C PRO A 83 -11.48 -3.48 -14.51
N LEU A 84 -12.11 -2.35 -14.82
CA LEU A 84 -11.84 -1.12 -14.08
C LEU A 84 -12.37 -1.22 -12.65
N TYR A 85 -11.55 -0.77 -11.70
CA TYR A 85 -11.91 -0.67 -10.29
C TYR A 85 -11.76 0.77 -9.81
N GLU A 86 -12.59 1.15 -8.86
CA GLU A 86 -12.57 2.43 -8.17
C GLU A 86 -12.36 2.21 -6.66
N ALA A 87 -11.42 2.94 -6.08
CA ALA A 87 -11.15 2.98 -4.65
C ALA A 87 -11.83 4.20 -3.99
N LYS A 88 -12.63 3.94 -2.95
CA LYS A 88 -13.33 4.94 -2.14
C LYS A 88 -12.89 4.82 -0.69
N ILE A 89 -12.71 5.95 -0.02
CA ILE A 89 -12.42 5.95 1.41
C ILE A 89 -13.76 5.81 2.14
N ILE A 90 -13.83 4.85 3.05
CA ILE A 90 -15.00 4.61 3.89
C ILE A 90 -14.56 4.48 5.36
N PRO A 91 -15.47 4.71 6.33
CA PRO A 91 -15.18 4.39 7.71
C PRO A 91 -15.02 2.88 7.91
N ILE A 92 -14.17 2.47 8.84
CA ILE A 92 -13.90 1.07 9.18
C ILE A 92 -15.13 0.36 9.73
N THR A 93 -16.04 1.13 10.34
CA THR A 93 -17.35 0.63 10.79
C THR A 93 -18.27 0.25 9.63
N ALA A 94 -17.91 0.57 8.38
CA ALA A 94 -18.59 0.11 7.17
C ALA A 94 -17.89 -1.11 6.52
N LEU A 95 -16.94 -1.75 7.19
CA LEU A 95 -16.46 -3.07 6.76
C LEU A 95 -17.61 -4.07 6.77
N GLY A 96 -17.73 -4.82 5.68
CA GLY A 96 -18.76 -5.82 5.50
C GLY A 96 -20.13 -5.29 5.07
N THR A 97 -20.30 -3.99 4.86
CA THR A 97 -21.58 -3.42 4.39
C THR A 97 -21.79 -3.51 2.89
N TYR A 98 -20.73 -3.69 2.11
CA TYR A 98 -20.75 -3.76 0.66
C TYR A 98 -20.28 -5.14 0.20
N ASP A 99 -20.97 -5.75 -0.75
CA ASP A 99 -20.76 -7.13 -1.20
C ASP A 99 -20.25 -7.23 -2.66
N ASP A 100 -20.14 -6.11 -3.37
CA ASP A 100 -19.73 -6.03 -4.78
C ASP A 100 -18.22 -5.72 -4.97
N GLY A 101 -17.42 -5.90 -3.92
CA GLY A 101 -16.02 -5.49 -3.91
C GLY A 101 -15.19 -6.10 -2.78
N PHE A 102 -14.08 -5.45 -2.48
CA PHE A 102 -13.18 -5.83 -1.39
C PHE A 102 -12.68 -4.61 -0.64
N TYR A 103 -12.06 -4.83 0.51
CA TYR A 103 -11.53 -3.78 1.36
C TYR A 103 -10.01 -3.83 1.39
N ILE A 104 -9.37 -2.66 1.47
CA ILE A 104 -7.96 -2.54 1.78
C ILE A 104 -7.85 -1.86 3.14
N VAL A 105 -7.33 -2.60 4.12
CA VAL A 105 -7.26 -2.20 5.53
C VAL A 105 -5.81 -1.84 5.87
N PRO A 106 -5.50 -0.58 6.20
CA PRO A 106 -4.21 -0.22 6.76
C PRO A 106 -4.15 -0.58 8.24
N GLY A 107 -2.96 -0.90 8.72
CA GLY A 107 -2.67 -1.16 10.12
C GLY A 107 -1.19 -1.27 10.39
N ILE A 108 -0.83 -1.82 11.55
CA ILE A 108 0.57 -2.00 11.95
C ILE A 108 0.98 -3.45 11.88
N ARG A 109 2.04 -3.72 11.12
CA ARG A 109 2.72 -5.01 11.15
C ARG A 109 3.60 -5.11 12.39
N LYS A 110 3.20 -5.96 13.34
CA LYS A 110 4.04 -6.36 14.47
C LYS A 110 5.05 -7.41 13.99
N ARG A 111 6.35 -7.13 14.10
CA ARG A 111 7.38 -8.16 13.83
C ARG A 111 7.44 -9.14 14.99
N LYS A 112 7.41 -10.45 14.69
CA LYS A 112 7.47 -11.56 15.67
C LYS A 112 8.64 -11.52 16.67
N TRP A 113 9.67 -10.68 16.45
CA TRP A 113 10.96 -10.79 17.15
C TRP A 113 11.40 -9.50 17.87
N TYR A 114 10.62 -8.42 17.81
CA TYR A 114 10.95 -7.16 18.49
C TYR A 114 9.66 -6.48 18.98
N GLU A 115 9.40 -6.55 20.28
CA GLU A 115 8.27 -5.89 20.97
C GLU A 115 8.47 -4.38 21.15
N ARG A 116 9.59 -3.80 20.68
CA ARG A 116 9.81 -2.36 20.79
C ARG A 116 8.97 -1.62 19.75
N GLU A 117 8.05 -0.78 20.21
CA GLU A 117 7.14 0.08 19.43
C GLU A 117 7.82 0.90 18.31
N ARG A 118 9.14 1.12 18.41
CA ARG A 118 9.96 1.88 17.46
C ARG A 118 10.14 1.22 16.08
N ASN A 119 9.84 -0.07 15.92
CA ASN A 119 10.03 -0.81 14.65
C ASN A 119 8.71 -1.28 14.00
N ALA A 120 7.58 -0.72 14.42
CA ALA A 120 6.29 -0.93 13.78
C ALA A 120 6.27 -0.27 12.39
N SER A 121 5.97 -1.05 11.35
CA SER A 121 5.80 -0.54 9.99
C SER A 121 4.31 -0.49 9.63
N LEU A 122 3.92 0.55 8.89
CA LEU A 122 2.62 0.58 8.23
C LEU A 122 2.50 -0.63 7.30
N HIS A 123 1.31 -1.21 7.25
CA HIS A 123 1.04 -2.35 6.39
C HIS A 123 -0.40 -2.33 5.90
N TRP A 124 -0.60 -2.78 4.67
CA TRP A 124 -1.90 -2.83 4.01
C TRP A 124 -2.27 -4.29 3.73
N MET A 125 -3.49 -4.68 4.04
CA MET A 125 -4.02 -6.02 3.76
C MET A 125 -5.33 -5.93 2.99
N THR A 126 -5.59 -6.93 2.16
CA THR A 126 -6.91 -7.12 1.54
C THR A 126 -7.82 -7.81 2.55
N ALA A 127 -9.05 -7.33 2.73
CA ALA A 127 -10.11 -8.04 3.45
C ALA A 127 -11.30 -8.29 2.50
N LEU A 128 -11.80 -9.52 2.49
CA LEU A 128 -12.94 -9.96 1.70
C LEU A 128 -14.19 -10.08 2.58
N ILE A 129 -15.36 -10.05 1.94
CA ILE A 129 -16.66 -10.10 2.61
C ILE A 129 -16.89 -11.41 3.39
N ASP A 130 -16.24 -12.49 2.98
CA ASP A 130 -16.29 -13.81 3.61
C ASP A 130 -15.35 -13.95 4.83
N GLY A 131 -14.71 -12.85 5.25
CA GLY A 131 -13.79 -12.80 6.38
C GLY A 131 -12.37 -13.24 6.07
N ARG A 132 -12.05 -13.63 4.83
CA ARG A 132 -10.67 -13.89 4.41
C ARG A 132 -9.88 -12.59 4.34
N VAL A 133 -8.66 -12.63 4.81
CA VAL A 133 -7.68 -11.55 4.78
C VAL A 133 -6.43 -12.03 4.08
N LEU A 134 -6.06 -11.33 3.01
CA LEU A 134 -4.91 -11.65 2.18
C LEU A 134 -3.75 -10.72 2.56
N ASN A 135 -2.67 -11.32 3.04
CA ASN A 135 -1.49 -10.62 3.50
C ASN A 135 -0.32 -10.85 2.55
N SER A 136 -0.07 -9.86 1.70
CA SER A 136 1.00 -9.89 0.69
C SER A 136 2.40 -9.92 1.29
N ALA A 137 2.62 -9.45 2.52
CA ALA A 137 3.94 -9.45 3.15
C ALA A 137 4.49 -10.84 3.47
N TYR A 138 3.63 -11.87 3.48
CA TYR A 138 4.00 -13.25 3.77
C TYR A 138 3.36 -14.24 2.79
N ALA A 139 2.64 -13.76 1.77
CA ALA A 139 1.80 -14.56 0.90
C ALA A 139 0.87 -15.51 1.68
N THR A 140 0.23 -15.00 2.74
CA THR A 140 -0.65 -15.79 3.62
C THR A 140 -2.09 -15.33 3.51
N GLU A 141 -3.00 -16.30 3.58
CA GLU A 141 -4.43 -16.07 3.82
C GLU A 141 -4.71 -16.44 5.27
N GLN A 142 -5.50 -15.61 5.94
CA GLN A 142 -6.00 -15.85 7.28
C GLN A 142 -7.45 -15.40 7.37
N HIS A 143 -8.22 -15.97 8.28
CA HIS A 143 -9.53 -15.41 8.62
C HIS A 143 -9.37 -14.42 9.77
N MET A 144 -9.97 -13.25 9.62
CA MET A 144 -10.06 -12.26 10.71
C MET A 144 -11.51 -11.84 10.88
N THR A 145 -11.92 -11.73 12.13
CA THR A 145 -13.17 -11.10 12.53
C THR A 145 -13.13 -9.59 12.29
N LEU A 146 -14.30 -8.95 12.24
CA LEU A 146 -14.40 -7.49 12.17
C LEU A 146 -13.63 -6.80 13.30
N ALA A 147 -13.76 -7.32 14.53
CA ALA A 147 -13.05 -6.78 15.69
C ALA A 147 -11.52 -6.87 15.56
N GLU A 148 -11.00 -7.94 14.94
CA GLU A 148 -9.56 -8.07 14.68
C GLU A 148 -9.07 -7.10 13.61
N LEU A 149 -9.87 -6.83 12.57
CA LEU A 149 -9.58 -5.82 11.55
C LEU A 149 -9.62 -4.40 12.13
N GLU A 150 -10.61 -4.10 12.97
CA GLU A 150 -10.70 -2.85 13.72
C GLU A 150 -9.48 -2.65 14.63
N ALA A 151 -9.10 -3.67 15.40
CA ALA A 151 -7.92 -3.62 16.25
C ALA A 151 -6.61 -3.45 15.45
N PHE A 152 -6.53 -4.08 14.26
CA PHE A 152 -5.39 -3.91 13.36
C PHE A 152 -5.28 -2.47 12.86
N ASN A 153 -6.40 -1.83 12.51
CA ASN A 153 -6.44 -0.43 12.07
C ASN A 153 -6.21 0.56 13.22
N ASP A 154 -6.85 0.35 14.36
CA ASP A 154 -6.67 1.18 15.56
C ASP A 154 -5.21 1.14 16.06
N ALA A 155 -4.41 0.15 15.69
CA ALA A 155 -2.97 0.15 15.97
C ALA A 155 -2.20 1.33 15.33
N LEU A 156 -2.80 2.01 14.35
CA LEU A 156 -2.28 3.24 13.74
C LEU A 156 -2.43 4.48 14.64
N LEU A 157 -3.24 4.39 15.70
CA LEU A 157 -3.54 5.51 16.59
C LEU A 157 -2.26 6.17 17.13
N ASN A 158 -2.24 7.50 17.07
CA ASN A 158 -1.14 8.36 17.53
C ASN A 158 0.22 8.11 16.86
N ARG A 159 0.25 7.34 15.76
CA ARG A 159 1.47 7.14 14.97
C ARG A 159 1.59 8.24 13.93
N ARG A 160 2.83 8.66 13.72
CA ARG A 160 3.21 9.59 12.66
C ARG A 160 4.17 8.89 11.75
N PHE A 161 3.94 9.03 10.45
CA PHE A 161 4.84 8.53 9.43
C PHE A 161 5.51 9.72 8.77
N SER A 162 6.82 9.61 8.52
CA SER A 162 7.56 10.66 7.83
C SER A 162 8.59 10.07 6.90
N TRP A 163 8.71 10.69 5.73
CA TRP A 163 9.70 10.35 4.72
C TRP A 163 11.16 10.42 5.24
N PRO A 164 11.57 11.42 6.05
CA PRO A 164 12.97 11.52 6.52
C PRO A 164 13.37 10.47 7.55
N LEU A 165 12.41 9.88 8.28
CA LEU A 165 12.67 8.85 9.29
C LEU A 165 12.58 7.44 8.72
N TRP A 166 12.19 7.32 7.44
CA TRP A 166 12.07 6.05 6.77
C TRP A 166 13.45 5.47 6.47
N ARG A 167 13.73 4.29 7.03
CA ARG A 167 14.90 3.48 6.70
C ARG A 167 14.44 2.21 6.02
N ARG A 168 14.98 1.93 4.84
CA ARG A 168 14.85 0.61 4.21
C ARG A 168 15.34 -0.47 5.16
N GLN A 169 14.59 -1.54 5.26
CA GLN A 169 15.10 -2.80 5.77
C GLN A 169 15.20 -3.77 4.59
N ASN A 170 16.44 -3.92 4.10
CA ASN A 170 16.98 -4.86 3.10
C ASN A 170 15.95 -5.55 2.17
N SER A 171 15.86 -5.07 0.92
CA SER A 171 15.12 -5.68 -0.19
C SER A 171 15.92 -6.82 -0.84
N TYR A 172 15.21 -7.82 -1.41
CA TYR A 172 15.78 -8.81 -2.33
C TYR A 172 15.11 -8.78 -3.72
N ASP A 173 14.66 -7.57 -4.06
CA ASP A 173 14.52 -6.98 -5.39
C ASP A 173 13.12 -6.87 -6.06
N LEU A 174 12.77 -5.64 -6.45
CA LEU A 174 11.73 -5.18 -7.40
C LEU A 174 12.34 -3.95 -8.14
N SER A 175 13.45 -4.25 -8.85
CA SER A 175 14.65 -3.40 -9.12
C SER A 175 14.90 -2.28 -8.10
N ASP A 176 14.92 -2.67 -6.81
CA ASP A 176 15.09 -1.97 -5.53
C ASP A 176 14.26 -0.68 -5.40
N GLU A 177 12.97 -0.74 -5.77
CA GLU A 177 12.01 0.37 -5.88
C GLU A 177 12.48 1.50 -6.84
N ALA A 178 13.38 1.16 -7.77
CA ALA A 178 13.84 1.90 -8.95
C ALA A 178 14.69 3.21 -8.78
N VAL A 179 15.58 3.27 -7.76
CA VAL A 179 16.92 3.95 -7.54
C VAL A 179 17.26 5.32 -8.23
N SER A 180 17.88 6.37 -7.66
CA SER A 180 18.72 6.58 -6.45
C SER A 180 17.93 7.12 -5.26
N VAL A 181 18.00 6.42 -4.12
CA VAL A 181 17.52 6.96 -2.86
C VAL A 181 18.62 7.89 -2.34
N PRO A 182 18.27 9.13 -1.97
CA PRO A 182 19.20 10.06 -1.36
C PRO A 182 19.83 9.39 -0.12
N THR A 183 21.15 9.33 -0.04
CA THR A 183 21.90 9.06 1.21
C THR A 183 21.38 9.97 2.34
N SER A 184 21.68 9.68 3.60
CA SER A 184 21.34 10.57 4.73
C SER A 184 21.83 12.02 4.54
N ARG A 185 22.80 12.24 3.63
CA ARG A 185 23.28 13.55 3.20
C ARG A 185 22.38 14.15 2.11
N GLU A 186 22.03 13.36 1.09
CA GLU A 186 21.15 13.82 0.02
C GLU A 186 19.69 13.97 0.51
N MET A 187 19.19 13.18 1.47
CA MET A 187 17.87 13.39 2.10
C MET A 187 17.82 14.74 2.81
N ARG A 188 18.91 15.11 3.50
CA ARG A 188 19.05 16.41 4.15
C ARG A 188 19.15 17.55 3.13
N GLN A 189 19.84 17.32 2.02
CA GLN A 189 19.91 18.28 0.93
C GLN A 189 18.53 18.52 0.30
N LEU A 190 17.76 17.46 0.06
CA LEU A 190 16.40 17.54 -0.49
C LEU A 190 15.40 18.17 0.48
N GLU A 191 15.55 17.94 1.78
CA GLU A 191 14.78 18.65 2.81
C GLU A 191 14.97 20.17 2.73
N ASN A 192 16.16 20.62 2.32
CA ASN A 192 16.46 22.03 2.11
C ASN A 192 16.00 22.55 0.74
N ASP A 193 16.05 21.70 -0.30
CA ASP A 193 15.82 22.12 -1.70
C ASP A 193 14.34 22.09 -2.11
N ILE A 194 13.49 21.29 -1.46
CA ILE A 194 12.06 21.17 -1.81
C ILE A 194 11.19 21.61 -0.63
N PRO A 195 10.44 22.71 -0.77
CA PRO A 195 9.40 23.06 0.20
C PRO A 195 8.45 21.87 0.40
N HIS A 196 8.30 21.41 1.64
CA HIS A 196 7.43 20.29 2.07
C HIS A 196 7.95 18.85 1.88
N PHE A 197 9.25 18.63 1.62
CA PHE A 197 9.82 17.28 1.58
C PHE A 197 9.63 16.49 2.89
N SER A 198 9.76 17.17 4.04
CA SER A 198 9.51 16.60 5.36
C SER A 198 8.02 16.57 5.72
N ARG A 199 7.21 15.88 4.92
CA ARG A 199 5.79 15.70 5.27
C ARG A 199 5.67 14.63 6.36
N GLN A 200 5.36 15.06 7.58
CA GLN A 200 4.74 14.19 8.57
C GLN A 200 3.28 14.00 8.18
N LEU A 201 2.88 12.76 7.97
CA LEU A 201 1.50 12.40 7.70
C LEU A 201 0.91 11.77 8.96
N THR A 202 -0.18 12.36 9.44
CA THR A 202 -1.04 11.75 10.46
C THR A 202 -2.00 10.85 9.72
N PHE A 203 -2.01 9.56 10.06
CA PHE A 203 -3.01 8.64 9.52
C PHE A 203 -4.34 8.91 10.21
N GLU A 204 -5.38 9.18 9.43
CA GLU A 204 -6.73 9.40 9.99
C GLU A 204 -7.30 8.08 10.52
N ARG A 205 -7.86 8.11 11.73
CA ARG A 205 -8.42 6.94 12.39
C ARG A 205 -9.59 6.39 11.60
N GLY A 206 -9.65 5.07 11.49
CA GLY A 206 -10.87 4.40 11.07
C GLY A 206 -11.20 4.61 9.60
N SER A 207 -10.24 5.04 8.79
CA SER A 207 -10.39 5.08 7.33
C SER A 207 -9.83 3.79 6.73
N VAL A 208 -10.62 3.15 5.87
CA VAL A 208 -10.21 2.03 5.03
C VAL A 208 -10.57 2.32 3.58
N LEU A 209 -10.03 1.57 2.62
CA LEU A 209 -10.48 1.66 1.24
C LEU A 209 -11.50 0.58 0.95
N TYR A 210 -12.60 0.97 0.33
CA TYR A 210 -13.50 0.07 -0.38
C TYR A 210 -13.18 0.13 -1.87
N VAL A 211 -13.00 -1.03 -2.50
CA VAL A 211 -12.65 -1.15 -3.91
C VAL A 211 -13.70 -1.98 -4.61
N SER A 212 -14.37 -1.37 -5.59
CA SER A 212 -15.49 -1.97 -6.34
C SER A 212 -15.26 -1.79 -7.83
N LYS A 213 -15.90 -2.65 -8.62
CA LYS A 213 -15.85 -2.57 -10.08
C LYS A 213 -16.61 -1.32 -10.55
N HIS A 214 -16.00 -0.56 -11.44
CA HIS A 214 -16.63 0.60 -12.10
C HIS A 214 -17.41 0.17 -13.35
#